data_AF-A0A7J4K7C4-F1
#
_entry.id   AF-A0A7J4K7C4-F1
#
_cell.length_a   1.000
_cell.length_b   1.000
_cell.length_c   1.000
_cell.angle_alpha   90.00
_cell.angle_beta   90.00
_cell.angle_gamma   90.00
#
_symmetry.space_group_name_H-M   'P 1'
#
loop_
_entity.id
_entity.type
_entity.pdbx_description
1 polymer ?
#
loop_
_entity_poly.entity_id
_entity_poly.type
_entity_poly.pdbx_seq_one_letter_code
_entity_poly.pdbx_strand_id
1 'polypeptide(L)' 'MALMDERERAHKDIEKLKEILVEFQKLGFAEKHGAVYEWAENYYKDAKHYFEKTDYFTAFGAANYAYGIIDGLLIAEGKK' A
#
# COMPACT_ATOMS: atom_id res chain seq x y z
N MET A 1 -24.76 5.82 -10.94
CA MET A 1 -23.54 5.49 -10.19
C MET A 1 -22.43 5.34 -11.21
N ALA A 2 -21.48 6.27 -11.28
CA ALA A 2 -20.38 6.14 -12.23
C ALA A 2 -19.51 4.95 -11.79
N LEU A 3 -19.31 3.98 -12.69
CA LEU A 3 -18.33 2.92 -12.51
C LEU A 3 -16.96 3.59 -12.45
N MET A 4 -16.28 3.44 -11.31
CA MET A 4 -14.91 3.92 -11.12
C MET A 4 -14.00 3.17 -12.10
N ASP A 5 -13.24 3.90 -12.93
CA ASP A 5 -12.33 3.27 -13.87
C ASP A 5 -11.07 2.72 -13.17
N GLU A 6 -10.36 1.81 -13.83
CA GLU A 6 -9.19 1.12 -13.27
C GLU A 6 -8.07 2.10 -12.88
N ARG A 7 -7.90 3.18 -13.65
CA ARG A 7 -6.91 4.23 -13.36
C ARG A 7 -7.28 4.97 -12.09
N GLU A 8 -8.53 5.42 -11.96
CA GLU A 8 -9.00 6.08 -10.75
C GLU A 8 -8.83 5.16 -9.55
N ARG A 9 -9.13 3.86 -9.70
CA ARG A 9 -9.06 2.86 -8.62
C ARG A 9 -7.64 2.70 -8.13
N ALA A 10 -6.71 2.43 -9.04
CA ALA A 10 -5.30 2.28 -8.74
C ALA A 10 -4.72 3.55 -8.11
N HIS A 11 -5.06 4.73 -8.64
CA HIS A 11 -4.60 6.01 -8.09
C HIS A 11 -5.06 6.21 -6.65
N LYS A 12 -6.34 5.95 -6.35
CA LYS A 12 -6.85 6.07 -4.96
C LYS A 12 -6.16 5.12 -4.00
N ASP A 13 -5.86 3.88 -4.42
CA ASP A 13 -5.12 2.94 -3.55
C ASP A 13 -3.66 3.37 -3.33
N ILE A 14 -2.98 3.85 -4.37
CA ILE A 14 -1.60 4.33 -4.24
C ILE A 14 -1.53 5.50 -3.25
N GLU A 15 -2.42 6.48 -3.37
CA GLU A 15 -2.44 7.63 -2.45
C GLU A 15 -2.79 7.21 -1.02
N LYS A 16 -3.77 6.31 -0.85
CA LYS A 16 -4.12 5.81 0.48
C LYS A 16 -3.00 4.95 1.10
N LEU A 17 -2.27 4.18 0.29
CA LEU A 17 -1.10 3.42 0.74
C LEU A 17 0.01 4.33 1.22
N LYS A 18 0.27 5.44 0.52
CA LYS A 18 1.22 6.47 0.95
C LYS A 18 0.84 7.04 2.32
N GLU A 19 -0.43 7.38 2.52
CA GLU A 19 -0.92 7.89 3.82
C GLU A 19 -0.69 6.89 4.95
N ILE A 20 -1.04 5.62 4.71
CA ILE A 20 -0.85 4.54 5.69
C ILE A 20 0.63 4.35 6.02
N LEU A 21 1.53 4.35 5.03
CA LEU A 21 2.97 4.20 5.28
C LEU A 21 3.53 5.34 6.15
N VAL A 22 3.05 6.58 5.95
CA VAL A 22 3.42 7.72 6.79
C VAL A 22 2.89 7.56 8.22
N GLU A 23 1.65 7.12 8.38
CA GLU A 23 1.09 6.84 9.71
C GLU A 23 1.85 5.70 10.42
N PHE A 24 2.19 4.66 9.68
CA PHE A 24 2.94 3.50 10.16
C PHE A 24 4.33 3.89 10.70
N GLN A 25 5.01 4.82 10.03
CA GLN A 25 6.25 5.43 10.53
C GLN A 25 6.00 6.22 11.82
N LYS A 26 4.97 7.08 11.87
CA LYS A 26 4.64 7.90 13.05
C LYS A 26 4.33 7.06 14.29
N LEU A 27 3.74 5.87 14.11
CA LEU A 27 3.41 4.94 15.18
C LEU A 27 4.63 4.12 15.67
N GLY A 28 5.82 4.32 15.09
CA GLY A 28 7.04 3.59 15.45
C GLY A 28 7.08 2.15 14.92
N PHE A 29 6.11 1.74 14.09
CA PHE A 29 6.09 0.39 13.54
C PHE A 29 7.18 0.16 12.51
N ALA A 30 7.63 1.21 11.80
CA ALA A 30 8.77 1.10 10.89
C ALA A 30 10.07 0.72 11.64
N GLU A 31 10.27 1.23 12.86
CA GLU A 31 11.43 0.89 13.68
C GLU A 31 11.29 -0.51 14.29
N LYS A 32 10.09 -0.83 14.80
CA LYS A 32 9.81 -2.12 15.45
C LYS A 32 9.75 -3.30 14.46
N HIS A 33 9.29 -3.07 13.23
CA HIS A 33 9.06 -4.08 12.20
C HIS A 33 9.67 -3.66 10.86
N GLY A 34 10.96 -3.32 10.86
CA GLY A 34 11.67 -2.79 9.69
C GLY A 34 11.50 -3.61 8.41
N ALA A 35 11.60 -4.95 8.50
CA ALA A 35 11.42 -5.82 7.33
C ALA A 35 10.00 -5.75 6.74
N VAL A 36 8.97 -5.69 7.59
CA VAL A 36 7.57 -5.57 7.15
C VAL A 36 7.35 -4.22 6.46
N TYR A 37 7.89 -3.15 7.06
CA TYR A 37 7.82 -1.82 6.50
C TYR A 37 8.53 -1.72 5.14
N GLU A 38 9.75 -2.27 5.04
CA GLU A 38 10.52 -2.29 3.80
C GLU A 38 9.77 -3.00 2.67
N TRP A 39 9.15 -4.15 2.96
CA TRP A 39 8.33 -4.86 1.97
C TRP A 39 7.12 -4.04 1.53
N ALA A 40 6.37 -3.45 2.47
CA ALA A 40 5.22 -2.60 2.12
C ALA A 40 5.64 -1.36 1.31
N GLU A 41 6.79 -0.76 1.63
CA GLU A 41 7.35 0.37 0.89
C GLU A 41 7.80 -0.03 -0.53
N ASN A 42 8.39 -1.21 -0.69
CA ASN A 42 8.79 -1.73 -2.00
C ASN A 42 7.56 -1.97 -2.90
N TYR A 43 6.49 -2.55 -2.37
CA TYR A 43 5.24 -2.70 -3.12
C TYR A 43 4.54 -1.37 -3.42
N TYR A 44 4.72 -0.34 -2.57
CA TYR A 44 4.28 1.02 -2.90
C TYR A 44 5.07 1.60 -4.08
N LYS A 45 6.40 1.40 -4.12
CA LYS A 45 7.23 1.81 -5.26
C LYS A 45 6.83 1.07 -6.54
N ASP A 46 6.56 -0.23 -6.45
CA ASP A 46 6.09 -1.03 -7.57
C ASP A 46 4.72 -0.55 -8.08
N ALA A 47 3.77 -0.28 -7.16
CA ALA A 47 2.46 0.24 -7.53
C ALA A 47 2.57 1.56 -8.32
N LYS A 48 3.43 2.48 -7.88
CA LYS A 48 3.73 3.72 -8.63
C LYS A 48 4.34 3.43 -10.00
N HIS A 49 5.31 2.52 -10.06
CA HIS A 49 6.00 2.15 -11.29
C HIS A 49 5.04 1.61 -12.36
N TYR A 50 4.14 0.70 -11.98
CA TYR A 50 3.14 0.16 -12.89
C TYR A 50 2.10 1.22 -13.30
N PHE A 51 1.71 2.11 -12.37
CA PHE A 51 0.78 3.19 -12.67
C PHE A 51 1.34 4.17 -13.71
N GLU A 52 2.62 4.55 -13.58
CA GLU A 52 3.33 5.40 -14.54
C GLU A 52 3.41 4.76 -15.93
N LYS A 53 3.47 3.43 -16.00
CA LYS A 53 3.46 2.63 -17.23
C LYS A 53 2.06 2.34 -17.78
N THR A 54 1.03 2.99 -17.23
CA THR A 54 -0.40 2.77 -17.54
C THR A 54 -0.88 1.33 -17.34
N ASP A 55 -0.17 0.53 -16.56
CA ASP A 55 -0.59 -0.80 -16.12
C ASP A 55 -1.33 -0.68 -14.79
N TYR A 56 -2.60 -0.24 -14.87
CA TYR A 56 -3.41 0.06 -13.70
C TYR A 56 -3.82 -1.19 -12.91
N PHE A 57 -3.99 -2.32 -13.58
CA PHE A 57 -4.34 -3.58 -12.92
C PHE A 57 -3.18 -4.08 -12.05
N THR A 58 -1.96 -4.10 -12.59
CA THR A 58 -0.78 -4.49 -11.81
C THR A 58 -0.46 -3.47 -10.72
N ALA A 59 -0.66 -2.17 -10.99
CA ALA A 59 -0.52 -1.13 -9.97
C ALA A 59 -1.48 -1.33 -8.79
N PHE A 60 -2.76 -1.60 -9.09
CA PHE A 60 -3.77 -1.94 -8.09
C PHE A 60 -3.39 -3.21 -7.31
N GLY A 61 -2.92 -4.26 -7.99
CA GLY A 61 -2.46 -5.49 -7.37
C GLY A 61 -1.30 -5.26 -6.38
N ALA A 62 -0.29 -4.50 -6.80
CA ALA A 62 0.85 -4.16 -5.95
C ALA A 62 0.44 -3.36 -4.70
N ALA A 63 -0.47 -2.38 -4.85
CA ALA A 63 -0.97 -1.61 -3.72
C ALA A 63 -1.74 -2.49 -2.71
N ASN A 64 -2.58 -3.41 -3.20
CA ASN A 64 -3.30 -4.36 -2.33
C ASN A 64 -2.38 -5.35 -1.63
N TYR A 65 -1.28 -5.77 -2.27
CA TYR A 65 -0.31 -6.64 -1.63
C TYR A 65 0.36 -5.92 -0.44
N ALA A 66 0.71 -4.64 -0.60
CA ALA A 66 1.21 -3.83 0.51
C ALA A 66 0.17 -3.68 1.64
N TYR A 67 -1.12 -3.50 1.30
CA TYR A 67 -2.18 -3.50 2.32
C TYR A 67 -2.25 -4.81 3.08
N GLY A 68 -2.16 -5.96 2.40
CA GLY A 68 -2.18 -7.27 3.05
C GLY A 68 -1.02 -7.46 4.04
N ILE A 69 0.17 -6.98 3.68
CA ILE A 69 1.34 -6.99 4.58
C ILE A 69 1.06 -6.16 5.83
N ILE A 70 0.58 -4.92 5.65
CA ILE A 70 0.32 -3.98 6.75
C ILE A 70 -0.80 -4.51 7.66
N ASP A 71 -1.91 -4.95 7.07
CA ASP A 71 -3.04 -5.52 7.81
C ASP A 71 -2.64 -6.77 8.59
N GLY A 72 -1.83 -7.65 7.98
CA GLY A 72 -1.31 -8.84 8.65
C GLY A 72 -0.50 -8.49 9.90
N LEU A 73 0.32 -7.44 9.84
CA LEU A 73 1.02 -6.96 11.02
C LEU A 73 0.08 -6.37 12.07
N LEU A 74 -0.88 -5.54 11.66
CA LEU A 74 -1.81 -4.91 12.61
C LEU A 74 -2.61 -5.97 13.38
N ILE A 75 -3.00 -7.06 12.73
CA ILE A 75 -3.63 -8.22 13.38
C ILE A 75 -2.66 -8.89 14.36
N ALA A 76 -1.42 -9.15 13.94
CA ALA A 76 -0.41 -9.76 14.81
C ALA A 76 -0.09 -8.91 16.06
N GLU A 77 -0.19 -7.59 15.95
CA GLU A 77 0.00 -6.61 17.03
C GLU A 77 -1.28 -6.36 17.86
N GLY A 78 -2.39 -7.04 17.55
CA GLY A 78 -3.67 -6.89 18.26
C GLY A 78 -4.31 -5.52 18.09
N LYS A 79 -4.01 -4.82 16.99
CA LYS A 79 -4.55 -3.48 16.66
C LYS A 79 -5.72 -3.53 15.68
N LYS A 80 -6.03 -4.70 15.15
CA LYS A 80 -7.14 -5.02 14.25
C LYS A 80 -7.65 -6.42 14.56
#